data_AF-A0A2E1TIV7-F1
#
_entry.id   AF-A0A2E1TIV7-F1
#
_cell.length_a   1.000
_cell.length_b   1.000
_cell.length_c   1.000
_cell.angle_alpha   90.00
_cell.angle_beta   90.00
_cell.angle_gamma   90.00
#
_symmetry.space_group_name_H-M   'P 1'
#
loop_
_entity.id
_entity.type
_entity.pdbx_description
1 polymer ?
#
loop_
_entity_poly.entity_id
_entity_poly.type
_entity_poly.pdbx_seq_one_letter_code
_entity_poly.pdbx_strand_id
1 'polypeptide(L)' 'MKHEKIDEICNRIEELLAQSPLGDIRQNVKAIIVNNLSKIDLVTREEFDIQTSVLKRAQDKLEALEKKIAEMSKAADK' A
#
# COMPACT_ATOMS: atom_id res chain seq x y z
N MET A 1 7.21 7.89 -8.39
CA MET A 1 6.07 7.04 -8.81
C MET A 1 4.84 7.07 -7.89
N LYS A 2 4.92 7.25 -6.55
CA LYS A 2 3.71 7.31 -5.69
C LYS A 2 2.95 8.64 -5.73
N HIS A 3 3.58 9.75 -6.13
CA HIS A 3 2.94 11.07 -6.20
C HIS A 3 2.22 11.31 -7.53
N GLU A 4 2.78 10.81 -8.62
CA GLU A 4 2.29 10.99 -9.99
C GLU A 4 0.83 10.50 -10.21
N LYS A 5 0.44 9.37 -9.60
CA LYS A 5 -0.94 8.85 -9.66
C LYS A 5 -1.94 9.69 -8.86
N ILE A 6 -1.48 10.34 -7.78
CA ILE A 6 -2.33 11.23 -6.98
C ILE A 6 -2.51 12.55 -7.74
N ASP A 7 -1.43 13.06 -8.34
CA ASP A 7 -1.45 14.28 -9.14
C ASP A 7 -2.38 14.15 -10.37
N GLU A 8 -2.40 12.99 -11.04
CA GLU A 8 -3.38 12.71 -12.12
C GLU A 8 -4.84 12.75 -11.64
N ILE A 9 -5.12 12.25 -10.43
CA ILE A 9 -6.48 12.27 -9.86
C ILE A 9 -6.89 13.71 -9.54
N CYS A 10 -6.00 14.49 -8.94
CA CYS A 10 -6.22 15.90 -8.65
C CYS A 10 -6.55 16.69 -9.92
N ASN A 11 -5.73 16.54 -10.97
CA ASN A 11 -5.95 17.21 -12.25
C ASN A 11 -7.28 16.83 -12.90
N ARG A 12 -7.66 15.54 -12.86
CA ARG A 12 -8.94 15.07 -13.43
C ARG A 12 -10.16 15.61 -12.67
N ILE A 13 -10.03 15.82 -11.36
CA ILE A 13 -11.08 16.42 -10.52
C ILE A 13 -11.19 17.93 -10.81
N GLU A 14 -10.06 18.63 -10.96
CA GLU A 14 -10.02 20.06 -11.33
C GLU A 14 -10.68 20.32 -12.69
N GLU A 15 -10.40 19.49 -13.70
CA GLU A 15 -11.03 19.59 -15.03
C GLU A 15 -12.55 19.44 -14.97
N LEU A 16 -13.07 18.51 -14.16
CA LEU A 16 -14.51 18.32 -14.00
C LEU A 16 -15.19 19.43 -13.21
N LEU A 17 -14.50 19.98 -12.21
CA LEU A 17 -14.98 21.13 -11.46
C LEU A 17 -15.08 22.38 -12.35
N ALA A 18 -14.17 22.53 -13.32
CA ALA A 18 -14.18 23.63 -14.27
C ALA A 18 -15.27 23.52 -15.35
N GLN A 19 -15.77 22.31 -15.64
CA GLN A 19 -16.63 22.06 -16.82
C GLN A 19 -18.12 21.84 -16.50
N SER A 20 -18.56 21.74 -15.24
CA SER A 20 -19.91 21.23 -14.94
C SER A 20 -20.65 21.93 -13.78
N PRO A 21 -22.00 22.06 -13.83
CA PRO A 21 -22.81 22.54 -12.71
C PRO A 21 -22.66 21.65 -11.47
N LEU A 22 -22.77 22.24 -10.27
CA LEU A 22 -22.51 21.59 -8.96
C LEU A 22 -23.20 20.23 -8.72
N GLY A 23 -24.32 19.94 -9.39
CA GLY A 23 -25.04 18.67 -9.30
C GLY A 23 -24.32 17.49 -9.98
N ASP A 24 -23.83 17.68 -11.20
CA ASP A 24 -23.19 16.63 -12.02
C ASP A 24 -21.77 16.32 -11.55
N ILE A 25 -21.11 17.30 -10.90
CA ILE A 25 -19.79 17.15 -10.31
C ILE A 25 -19.75 15.98 -9.32
N ARG A 26 -20.76 15.85 -8.44
CA ARG A 26 -20.74 14.84 -7.36
C ARG A 26 -20.72 13.41 -7.92
N GLN A 27 -21.46 13.18 -9.00
CA GLN A 27 -21.56 11.86 -9.62
C GLN A 27 -20.27 11.52 -10.38
N ASN A 28 -19.73 12.49 -11.11
CA ASN A 28 -18.49 12.33 -11.88
C ASN A 28 -17.25 12.16 -10.98
N VAL A 29 -17.14 12.91 -9.88
CA VAL A 29 -16.05 12.78 -8.90
C VAL A 29 -16.09 11.41 -8.21
N LYS A 30 -17.28 10.92 -7.82
CA LYS A 30 -17.41 9.59 -7.22
C LYS A 30 -16.95 8.48 -8.18
N ALA A 31 -17.32 8.58 -9.46
CA ALA A 31 -16.91 7.62 -10.48
C ALA A 31 -15.39 7.60 -10.70
N ILE A 32 -14.73 8.76 -10.67
CA ILE A 32 -13.26 8.86 -10.77
C ILE A 32 -12.58 8.25 -9.57
N ILE A 33 -13.05 8.52 -8.35
CA ILE A 33 -12.45 7.97 -7.13
C ILE A 33 -12.56 6.44 -7.15
N VAL A 34 -13.74 5.90 -7.49
CA VAL A 34 -13.94 4.44 -7.58
C VAL A 34 -13.06 3.83 -8.67
N ASN A 35 -13.05 4.39 -9.89
CA ASN A 35 -12.23 3.85 -10.99
C ASN A 35 -10.73 3.90 -10.69
N ASN A 36 -10.24 4.95 -10.03
CA ASN A 36 -8.81 5.05 -9.72
C ASN A 36 -8.42 4.17 -8.53
N LEU A 37 -9.28 4.05 -7.51
CA LEU A 37 -9.07 3.08 -6.43
C LEU A 37 -9.06 1.65 -6.97
N SER A 38 -9.91 1.31 -7.97
CA SER A 38 -9.87 0.01 -8.64
C SER A 38 -8.63 -0.23 -9.50
N LYS A 39 -7.91 0.83 -9.92
CA LYS A 39 -6.66 0.74 -10.70
C LYS A 39 -5.40 0.69 -9.83
N ILE A 40 -5.55 0.90 -8.53
CA ILE A 40 -4.50 0.69 -7.55
C ILE A 40 -4.78 -0.71 -7.01
N ASP A 41 -3.79 -1.60 -6.95
CA ASP A 41 -3.94 -2.97 -6.42
C ASP A 41 -4.23 -2.92 -4.91
N LEU A 42 -5.44 -2.49 -4.56
CA LEU A 42 -5.90 -2.31 -3.20
C LEU A 42 -6.18 -3.68 -2.62
N VAL A 43 -5.44 -4.01 -1.58
CA VAL A 43 -5.80 -5.09 -0.67
C VAL A 43 -6.76 -4.57 0.37
N THR A 44 -7.67 -5.42 0.81
CA THR A 44 -8.54 -5.11 1.93
C THR A 44 -7.70 -4.86 3.19
N ARG A 45 -8.29 -4.14 4.16
CA ARG A 45 -7.61 -3.90 5.43
C ARG A 45 -7.26 -5.21 6.15
N GLU A 46 -8.15 -6.19 6.07
CA GLU A 46 -7.95 -7.51 6.64
C GLU A 46 -6.77 -8.25 6.00
N GLU A 47 -6.68 -8.26 4.67
CA GLU A 47 -5.54 -8.87 3.95
C GLU A 47 -4.22 -8.19 4.29
N PHE A 48 -4.22 -6.86 4.42
CA PHE A 48 -3.04 -6.11 4.86
C PHE A 48 -2.59 -6.51 6.28
N ASP A 49 -3.54 -6.61 7.21
CA ASP A 49 -3.24 -6.99 8.59
C ASP A 49 -2.74 -8.45 8.67
N ILE A 50 -3.29 -9.35 7.85
CA ILE A 50 -2.80 -10.73 7.70
C ILE A 50 -1.36 -10.75 7.19
N GLN A 51 -1.05 -10.02 6.12
CA GLN A 51 0.30 -9.95 5.56
C GLN A 51 1.31 -9.37 6.56
N THR A 52 0.90 -8.36 7.32
CA THR A 52 1.72 -7.78 8.40
C THR A 52 2.03 -8.80 9.49
N SER A 53 1.04 -9.62 9.88
CA SER A 53 1.23 -10.72 10.84
C SER A 53 2.16 -11.82 10.31
N VAL A 54 2.05 -12.16 9.03
CA VAL A 54 2.96 -13.12 8.38
C VAL A 54 4.39 -12.57 8.36
N LEU A 55 4.57 -11.31 7.98
CA LEU A 55 5.88 -10.65 7.94
C LEU A 55 6.54 -10.60 9.31
N LYS A 56 5.78 -10.25 10.36
CA LYS A 56 6.29 -10.24 11.74
C LYS A 56 6.82 -11.61 12.17
N ARG A 57 6.05 -12.67 11.89
CA ARG A 57 6.49 -14.05 12.17
C ARG A 57 7.75 -14.45 11.40
N ALA A 58 7.92 -13.93 10.18
CA ALA A 58 9.14 -14.17 9.41
C ALA A 58 10.35 -13.45 10.03
N GLN A 59 10.18 -12.21 10.48
CA GLN A 59 11.23 -11.46 11.20
C GLN A 59 11.65 -12.18 12.49
N ASP A 60 10.70 -12.63 13.31
CA ASP A 60 11.00 -13.36 14.55
C ASP A 60 11.81 -14.65 14.27
N LYS A 61 11.46 -15.37 13.20
CA LYS A 61 12.20 -16.58 12.77
C LYS A 61 13.59 -16.23 12.26
N LEU A 62 13.73 -15.13 11.53
CA LEU A 62 15.01 -14.65 11.02
C LEU A 62 15.96 -14.35 12.19
N GLU A 63 15.50 -13.58 13.18
CA GLU A 63 16.28 -13.26 14.38
C GLU A 63 16.71 -14.52 15.15
N ALA A 64 15.82 -15.51 15.27
CA ALA A 64 16.15 -16.76 15.93
C ALA A 64 17.23 -17.56 15.17
N LEU A 65 17.19 -17.56 13.83
CA LEU A 65 18.20 -18.21 13.00
C LEU A 65 19.53 -17.46 13.06
N GLU A 66 19.52 -16.13 13.01
CA GLU A 66 20.71 -15.30 13.14
C GLU A 66 21.42 -15.54 14.48
N LYS A 67 20.66 -15.65 15.58
CA LYS A 67 21.22 -16.03 16.90
C LYS A 67 21.88 -17.40 16.88
N LYS A 68 21.20 -18.41 16.33
CA LYS A 68 21.77 -19.77 16.22
C LYS A 68 23.04 -19.79 15.40
N ILE A 69 23.08 -19.07 14.28
CA ILE A 69 24.29 -18.95 13.46
C ILE A 69 25.40 -18.29 14.27
N ALA A 70 25.13 -17.18 14.95
CA ALA A 70 26.13 -16.49 15.76
C ALA A 70 26.69 -17.36 16.91
N GLU A 71 25.85 -18.18 17.54
CA GLU A 71 26.27 -19.17 18.55
C GLU A 71 27.18 -20.24 17.94
N MET A 72 26.81 -20.77 16.77
CA MET A 72 27.61 -21.77 16.05
C MET A 72 28.95 -21.19 15.56
N SER A 73 28.97 -19.96 15.05
CA SER A 73 30.20 -19.28 14.63
C SER A 73 31.17 -19.12 15.80
N LYS A 74 30.67 -18.65 16.96
CA LYS A 74 31.49 -18.50 18.17
C LYS A 74 32.04 -19.82 18.71
N ALA A 75 31.32 -20.93 18.49
CA ALA A 75 31.76 -22.26 18.87
C ALA A 75 32.80 -22.84 17.90
N ALA A 76 32.77 -22.44 16.61
CA ALA A 76 33.72 -22.87 15.59
C ALA A 76 35.04 -22.09 15.63
N ASP A 77 35.03 -20.85 16.13
CA ASP A 77 36.23 -20.01 16.31
C ASP A 77 37.01 -20.30 17.61
N LYS A 78 36.60 -21.32 18.37
CA LYS A 78 37.22 -21.77 19.62
C LYS A 78 37.88 -23.12 19.46
#